data_AF-A0A519J963-F1
#
_entry.id   AF-A0A519J963-F1
#
_cell.length_a   1.000
_cell.length_b   1.000
_cell.length_c   1.000
_cell.angle_alpha   90.00
_cell.angle_beta   90.00
_cell.angle_gamma   90.00
#
_symmetry.space_group_name_H-M   'P 1'
#
loop_
_entity.id
_entity.type
_entity.pdbx_description
1 polymer ?
#
loop_
_entity_poly.entity_id
_entity_poly.type
_entity_poly.pdbx_seq_one_letter_code
_entity_poly.pdbx_strand_id
1 'polypeptide(L)'
;MLDANARLPQSRQQRVEVRSVSPSVEISFVEGFERDWRMPKSLRAAGLNRRVAVVQETAVRECPDMYFDEALFLALIDFVAASVPGARLGLADRVEDVGRRELARQDLLAGWARLPATERDPAGAVVARLGERPVMAIVTEFWVSAGGPRPYADSYTYSVLSDRRLGDALRAFLAARPEAERWIVTPAVLDHPVAEDPARQRSGWLGRLFG
;
A
#
# COMPACT_ATOMS: atom_id res chain seq x y z
N MET A 1 49.94 -55.87 -7.01
CA MET A 1 49.36 -55.09 -8.12
C MET A 1 48.48 -54.03 -7.49
N LEU A 2 48.91 -52.78 -7.58
CA LEU A 2 48.42 -51.63 -6.83
C LEU A 2 47.18 -51.01 -7.49
N ASP A 3 46.24 -50.62 -6.62
CA ASP A 3 45.05 -49.81 -6.88
C ASP A 3 45.38 -48.43 -7.49
N ALA A 4 44.55 -48.00 -8.43
CA ALA A 4 44.45 -46.59 -8.83
C ALA A 4 43.05 -46.29 -9.39
N ASN A 5 42.15 -45.81 -8.52
CA ASN A 5 40.92 -45.14 -8.94
C ASN A 5 40.58 -44.03 -7.92
N ALA A 6 41.32 -42.92 -7.98
CA ALA A 6 41.04 -41.72 -7.20
C ALA A 6 40.12 -40.79 -8.00
N ARG A 7 38.86 -40.68 -7.56
CA ARG A 7 37.89 -39.70 -8.06
C ARG A 7 38.23 -38.32 -7.48
N LEU A 8 38.29 -37.31 -8.34
CA LEU A 8 38.45 -35.91 -7.97
C LEU A 8 37.22 -35.39 -7.19
N PRO A 9 37.41 -34.54 -6.16
CA PRO A 9 36.31 -33.94 -5.43
C PRO A 9 35.63 -32.84 -6.25
N GLN A 10 34.29 -32.93 -6.35
CA GLN A 10 33.45 -31.88 -6.91
C GLN A 10 33.57 -30.61 -6.06
N SER A 11 34.05 -29.54 -6.69
CA SER A 11 34.09 -28.20 -6.14
C SER A 11 32.67 -27.75 -5.78
N ARG A 12 32.43 -27.60 -4.46
CA ARG A 12 31.29 -26.85 -3.91
C ARG A 12 31.34 -25.43 -4.48
N GLN A 13 30.55 -25.16 -5.52
CA GLN A 13 30.16 -23.81 -5.86
C GLN A 13 29.32 -23.27 -4.70
N GLN A 14 29.95 -22.51 -3.81
CA GLN A 14 29.26 -21.64 -2.89
C GLN A 14 28.46 -20.63 -3.72
N ARG A 15 27.16 -20.88 -3.86
CA ARG A 15 26.20 -19.86 -4.26
C ARG A 15 26.25 -18.78 -3.19
N VAL A 16 26.91 -17.67 -3.52
CA VAL A 16 26.76 -16.43 -2.75
C VAL A 16 25.31 -16.02 -2.96
N GLU A 17 24.45 -16.31 -1.98
CA GLU A 17 23.14 -15.66 -1.88
C GLU A 17 23.42 -14.18 -1.67
N VAL A 18 23.38 -13.43 -2.77
CA VAL A 18 23.23 -11.98 -2.71
C VAL A 18 21.86 -11.77 -2.07
N ARG A 19 21.83 -11.53 -0.75
CA ARG A 19 20.64 -11.01 -0.09
C ARG A 19 20.33 -9.70 -0.80
N SER A 20 19.31 -9.67 -1.66
CA SER A 20 18.84 -8.42 -2.23
C SER A 20 18.29 -7.60 -1.08
N VAL A 21 19.04 -6.59 -0.66
CA VAL A 21 18.58 -5.63 0.34
C VAL A 21 17.43 -4.87 -0.33
N SER A 22 16.23 -4.93 0.26
CA SER A 22 15.11 -4.11 -0.21
C SER A 22 15.51 -2.62 -0.13
N PRO A 23 15.12 -1.81 -1.11
CA PRO A 23 15.55 -0.42 -1.14
C PRO A 23 14.88 0.37 0.00
N SER A 24 15.49 1.50 0.37
CA SER A 24 14.91 2.43 1.35
C SER A 24 13.88 3.33 0.66
N VAL A 25 12.79 3.64 1.35
CA VAL A 25 11.65 4.37 0.79
C VAL A 25 11.35 5.57 1.69
N GLU A 26 11.17 6.74 1.08
CA GLU A 26 10.76 7.94 1.79
C GLU A 26 9.23 7.95 1.97
N ILE A 27 8.80 8.13 3.22
CA ILE A 27 7.38 8.25 3.56
C ILE A 27 7.10 9.53 4.32
N SER A 28 6.04 10.22 3.92
CA SER A 28 5.56 11.45 4.57
C SER A 28 4.13 11.27 5.08
N PHE A 29 3.77 12.01 6.13
CA PHE A 29 2.41 12.00 6.69
C PHE A 29 1.74 13.36 6.50
N VAL A 30 0.52 13.36 5.98
CA VAL A 30 -0.33 14.56 5.92
C VAL A 30 -1.64 14.30 6.66
N GLU A 31 -1.89 15.05 7.72
CA GLU A 31 -3.14 14.95 8.48
C GLU A 31 -4.11 16.06 8.11
N GLY A 32 -5.39 15.72 7.99
CA GLY A 32 -6.42 16.68 7.67
C GLY A 32 -7.81 16.07 7.59
N PHE A 33 -8.64 16.67 6.74
CA PHE A 33 -9.97 16.19 6.44
C PHE A 33 -10.09 15.86 4.97
N GLU A 34 -10.72 14.73 4.66
CA GLU A 34 -11.11 14.41 3.29
C GLU A 34 -12.30 15.28 2.89
N ARG A 35 -12.10 16.10 1.86
CA ARG A 35 -13.12 17.01 1.32
C ARG A 35 -13.47 16.69 -0.12
N ASP A 36 -12.73 15.80 -0.78
CA ASP A 36 -12.93 15.44 -2.17
C ASP A 36 -14.34 14.86 -2.37
N TRP A 37 -15.04 15.35 -3.39
CA TRP A 37 -16.33 14.86 -3.85
C TRP A 37 -16.26 13.43 -4.40
N ARG A 38 -15.07 12.96 -4.79
CA ARG A 38 -14.81 11.62 -5.36
C ARG A 38 -14.82 10.50 -4.34
N MET A 39 -14.67 10.82 -3.04
CA MET A 39 -14.81 9.81 -2.00
C MET A 39 -16.15 9.06 -2.16
N PRO A 40 -16.14 7.71 -2.19
CA PRO A 40 -17.35 6.92 -2.36
C PRO A 40 -18.46 7.36 -1.41
N LYS A 41 -19.68 7.48 -1.95
CA LYS A 41 -20.85 7.96 -1.18
C LYS A 41 -21.07 7.18 0.11
N SER A 42 -20.79 5.87 0.10
CA SER A 42 -20.90 4.99 1.27
C SER A 42 -19.92 5.35 2.39
N LEU A 43 -18.68 5.73 2.07
CA LEU A 43 -17.69 6.16 3.05
C LEU A 43 -18.03 7.54 3.61
N ARG A 44 -18.48 8.46 2.75
CA ARG A 44 -18.95 9.79 3.17
C ARG A 44 -20.16 9.71 4.10
N ALA A 45 -21.17 8.91 3.72
CA ALA A 45 -22.38 8.71 4.51
C ALA A 45 -22.09 8.08 5.88
N ALA A 46 -21.01 7.29 5.99
CA ALA A 46 -20.56 6.72 7.26
C ALA A 46 -19.77 7.71 8.14
N GLY A 47 -19.47 8.92 7.64
CA GLY A 47 -18.77 9.96 8.39
C GLY A 47 -17.24 9.82 8.39
N LEU A 48 -16.66 9.06 7.44
CA LEU A 48 -15.22 8.82 7.36
C LEU A 48 -14.51 10.01 6.69
N ASN A 49 -14.49 11.16 7.37
CA ASN A 49 -14.00 12.42 6.83
C ASN A 49 -12.67 12.88 7.43
N ARG A 50 -12.14 12.21 8.45
CA ARG A 50 -10.78 12.48 8.95
C ARG A 50 -9.80 11.64 8.15
N ARG A 51 -8.69 12.25 7.74
CA ARG A 51 -7.71 11.66 6.84
C ARG A 51 -6.31 11.75 7.42
N VAL A 52 -5.58 10.64 7.30
CA VAL A 52 -4.11 10.63 7.37
C VAL A 52 -3.62 10.07 6.04
N ALA A 53 -2.98 10.91 5.24
CA ALA A 53 -2.31 10.50 4.02
C ALA A 53 -0.93 9.96 4.37
N VAL A 54 -0.65 8.74 3.97
CA VAL A 54 0.71 8.17 3.96
C VAL A 54 1.21 8.28 2.53
N VAL A 55 2.14 9.20 2.31
CA VAL A 55 2.67 9.54 0.99
C VAL A 55 3.98 8.79 0.81
N GLN A 56 3.99 7.81 -0.10
CA GLN A 56 5.18 7.04 -0.44
C GLN A 56 5.79 7.59 -1.73
N GLU A 57 7.01 8.12 -1.66
CA GLU A 57 7.76 8.51 -2.85
C GLU A 57 8.02 7.25 -3.70
N THR A 58 7.77 7.34 -5.01
CA THR A 58 7.95 6.19 -5.92
C THR A 58 9.30 6.20 -6.63
N ALA A 59 9.98 7.35 -6.65
CA ALA A 59 11.33 7.49 -7.16
C ALA A 59 12.34 7.04 -6.10
N VAL A 60 12.83 5.80 -6.22
CA VAL A 60 13.77 5.20 -5.26
C VAL A 60 15.12 5.00 -5.93
N ARG A 61 16.22 5.38 -5.27
CA ARG A 61 17.55 5.46 -5.89
C ARG A 61 18.02 4.15 -6.51
N GLU A 62 17.67 3.02 -5.90
CA GLU A 62 18.04 1.67 -6.36
C GLU A 62 17.02 1.06 -7.35
N CYS A 63 15.94 1.78 -7.69
CA CYS A 63 14.89 1.32 -8.58
C CYS A 63 14.63 2.37 -9.68
N PRO A 64 15.02 2.11 -10.94
CA PRO A 64 14.80 3.07 -12.03
C PRO A 64 13.33 3.22 -12.42
N ASP A 65 12.49 2.25 -12.04
CA ASP A 65 11.05 2.25 -12.26
C ASP A 65 10.30 2.76 -11.01
N MET A 66 9.00 3.02 -11.16
CA MET A 66 8.16 3.35 -10.00
C MET A 66 8.18 2.21 -8.99
N TYR A 67 8.59 2.51 -7.76
CA TYR A 67 8.68 1.52 -6.71
C TYR A 67 7.38 1.45 -5.90
N PHE A 68 6.79 0.27 -5.81
CA PHE A 68 5.71 -0.04 -4.87
C PHE A 68 6.28 -0.76 -3.64
N ASP A 69 6.18 -0.15 -2.46
CA ASP A 69 6.53 -0.82 -1.22
C ASP A 69 5.35 -1.69 -0.73
N GLU A 70 5.33 -2.94 -1.18
CA GLU A 70 4.31 -3.93 -0.80
C GLU A 70 4.18 -4.07 0.73
N ALA A 71 5.29 -4.08 1.45
CA ALA A 71 5.24 -4.29 2.89
C ALA A 71 4.77 -3.04 3.66
N LEU A 72 4.95 -1.83 3.11
CA LEU A 72 4.26 -0.63 3.63
C LEU A 72 2.75 -0.79 3.48
N PHE A 73 2.27 -1.13 2.28
CA PHE A 73 0.83 -1.27 2.05
C PHE A 73 0.20 -2.39 2.88
N LEU A 74 0.87 -3.53 3.02
CA LEU A 74 0.43 -4.61 3.90
C LEU A 74 0.39 -4.16 5.36
N ALA A 75 1.37 -3.37 5.82
CA ALA A 75 1.36 -2.81 7.17
C ALA A 75 0.17 -1.86 7.39
N LEU A 76 -0.25 -1.09 6.36
CA LEU A 76 -1.46 -0.27 6.43
C LEU A 76 -2.73 -1.13 6.53
N ILE A 77 -2.83 -2.22 5.76
CA ILE A 77 -3.94 -3.18 5.89
C ILE A 77 -3.99 -3.78 7.31
N ASP A 78 -2.83 -4.15 7.84
CA ASP A 78 -2.71 -4.67 9.21
C ASP A 78 -3.14 -3.63 10.25
N PHE A 79 -2.75 -2.37 10.07
CA PHE A 79 -3.17 -1.27 10.94
C PHE A 79 -4.70 -1.13 10.97
N VAL A 80 -5.36 -1.21 9.81
CA VAL A 80 -6.83 -1.14 9.73
C VAL A 80 -7.47 -2.33 10.45
N ALA A 81 -6.96 -3.55 10.23
CA ALA A 81 -7.43 -4.75 10.93
C ALA A 81 -7.27 -4.65 12.45
N ALA A 82 -6.12 -4.14 12.93
CA ALA A 82 -5.83 -3.98 14.35
C ALA A 82 -6.67 -2.86 14.99
N SER A 83 -6.93 -1.79 14.24
CA SER A 83 -7.68 -0.62 14.72
C SER A 83 -9.17 -0.87 14.87
N VAL A 84 -9.70 -1.89 14.18
CA VAL A 84 -11.11 -2.27 14.24
C VAL A 84 -11.26 -3.79 14.37
N PRO A 85 -10.99 -4.35 15.57
CA PRO A 85 -11.14 -5.79 15.79
C PRO A 85 -12.54 -6.29 15.45
N GLY A 86 -12.62 -7.42 14.76
CA GLY A 86 -13.90 -8.02 14.31
C GLY A 86 -14.50 -7.41 13.05
N ALA A 87 -13.87 -6.38 12.46
CA ALA A 87 -14.30 -5.88 11.16
C ALA A 87 -13.95 -6.84 10.03
N ARG A 88 -14.86 -6.96 9.05
CA ARG A 88 -14.57 -7.59 7.77
C ARG A 88 -13.82 -6.60 6.90
N LEU A 89 -12.69 -7.03 6.32
CA LEU A 89 -11.96 -6.25 5.34
C LEU A 89 -12.38 -6.66 3.92
N GLY A 90 -12.87 -5.69 3.16
CA GLY A 90 -13.12 -5.80 1.73
C GLY A 90 -12.11 -4.95 0.95
N LEU A 91 -11.63 -5.43 -0.18
CA LEU A 91 -10.67 -4.73 -1.04
C LEU A 91 -11.27 -4.55 -2.43
N ALA A 92 -11.17 -3.35 -2.97
CA ALA A 92 -11.64 -3.01 -4.30
C ALA A 92 -10.47 -2.60 -5.18
N ASP A 93 -10.44 -3.09 -6.42
CA ASP A 93 -9.41 -2.73 -7.42
C ASP A 93 -9.41 -1.23 -7.69
N ARG A 94 -10.61 -0.63 -7.74
CA ARG A 94 -10.83 0.79 -7.95
C ARG A 94 -11.66 1.36 -6.82
N VAL A 95 -11.44 2.62 -6.51
CA VAL A 95 -12.23 3.36 -5.50
C VAL A 95 -13.72 3.35 -5.84
N GLU A 96 -14.06 3.45 -7.13
CA GLU A 96 -15.44 3.42 -7.61
C GLU A 96 -16.17 2.08 -7.39
N ASP A 97 -15.42 1.00 -7.14
CA ASP A 97 -15.94 -0.35 -6.95
C ASP A 97 -16.28 -0.67 -5.48
N VAL A 98 -15.97 0.25 -4.56
CA VAL A 98 -16.32 0.13 -3.14
C VAL A 98 -17.84 -0.08 -2.97
N GLY A 99 -18.22 -1.13 -2.23
CA GLY A 99 -19.60 -1.56 -2.02
C GLY A 99 -20.25 -2.29 -3.20
N ARG A 100 -19.53 -2.51 -4.31
CA ARG A 100 -20.02 -3.25 -5.49
C ARG A 100 -19.22 -4.51 -5.76
N ARG A 101 -17.88 -4.39 -5.76
CA ARG A 101 -16.94 -5.45 -6.08
C ARG A 101 -15.78 -5.40 -5.09
N GLU A 102 -16.06 -5.88 -3.88
CA GLU A 102 -15.05 -6.04 -2.84
C GLU A 102 -14.66 -7.52 -2.75
N LEU A 103 -13.38 -7.82 -2.81
CA LEU A 103 -12.81 -9.14 -2.53
C LEU A 103 -12.41 -9.24 -1.06
N ALA A 104 -12.47 -10.43 -0.49
CA ALA A 104 -11.95 -10.64 0.86
C ALA A 104 -10.41 -10.50 0.87
N ARG A 105 -9.86 -10.03 1.99
CA ARG A 105 -8.41 -9.88 2.18
C ARG A 105 -7.61 -11.11 1.77
N GLN A 106 -8.04 -12.29 2.21
CA GLN A 106 -7.36 -13.55 1.92
C GLN A 106 -7.30 -13.87 0.42
N ASP A 107 -8.37 -13.58 -0.33
CA ASP A 107 -8.45 -13.86 -1.76
C ASP A 107 -7.53 -12.93 -2.55
N LEU A 108 -7.46 -11.65 -2.14
CA LEU A 108 -6.54 -10.69 -2.74
C LEU A 108 -5.08 -11.07 -2.48
N LEU A 109 -4.72 -11.39 -1.23
CA LEU A 109 -3.36 -11.81 -0.89
C LEU A 109 -2.94 -13.08 -1.63
N ALA A 110 -3.87 -14.04 -1.79
CA ALA A 110 -3.63 -15.23 -2.58
C ALA A 110 -3.44 -14.92 -4.08
N GLY A 111 -4.13 -13.90 -4.61
CA GLY A 111 -3.94 -13.40 -5.97
C GLY A 111 -2.58 -12.72 -6.16
N TRP A 112 -2.23 -11.79 -5.25
CA TRP A 112 -0.92 -11.11 -5.26
C TRP A 112 0.26 -12.06 -5.20
N ALA A 113 0.18 -13.10 -4.36
CA ALA A 113 1.24 -14.09 -4.24
C ALA A 113 1.54 -14.83 -5.55
N ARG A 114 0.58 -14.86 -6.50
CA ARG A 114 0.75 -15.49 -7.82
C ARG A 114 1.40 -14.57 -8.85
N LEU A 115 1.40 -13.26 -8.61
CA LEU A 115 2.03 -12.30 -9.50
C LEU A 115 3.53 -12.16 -9.22
N PRO A 116 4.34 -11.94 -10.26
CA PRO A 116 5.69 -11.40 -10.09
C PRO A 116 5.66 -10.11 -9.28
N ALA A 117 6.68 -9.86 -8.46
CA ALA A 117 6.74 -8.66 -7.62
C ALA A 117 6.62 -7.35 -8.44
N THR A 118 7.15 -7.34 -9.67
CA THR A 118 7.09 -6.19 -10.60
C THR A 118 5.71 -5.92 -11.19
N GLU A 119 4.76 -6.83 -11.03
CA GLU A 119 3.38 -6.69 -11.54
C GLU A 119 2.37 -6.41 -10.42
N ARG A 120 2.85 -6.32 -9.17
CA ARG A 120 1.99 -6.02 -8.02
C ARG A 120 1.83 -4.52 -7.91
N ASP A 121 0.58 -4.09 -7.81
CA ASP A 121 0.18 -2.72 -7.52
C ASP A 121 -0.77 -2.70 -6.32
N PRO A 122 -0.77 -1.62 -5.51
CA PRO A 122 -1.72 -1.46 -4.41
C PRO A 122 -3.16 -1.51 -4.91
N ALA A 123 -4.06 -2.10 -4.13
CA ALA A 123 -5.49 -2.04 -4.42
C ALA A 123 -5.99 -0.58 -4.34
N GLY A 124 -6.97 -0.22 -5.17
CA GLY A 124 -7.55 1.12 -5.18
C GLY A 124 -8.22 1.49 -3.85
N ALA A 125 -8.82 0.52 -3.15
CA ALA A 125 -9.33 0.75 -1.81
C ALA A 125 -9.33 -0.50 -0.91
N VAL A 126 -9.21 -0.27 0.39
CA VAL A 126 -9.43 -1.25 1.46
C VAL A 126 -10.50 -0.68 2.39
N VAL A 127 -11.52 -1.45 2.75
CA VAL A 127 -12.63 -0.98 3.57
C VAL A 127 -12.87 -1.96 4.71
N ALA A 128 -12.82 -1.45 5.95
CA ALA A 128 -13.22 -2.17 7.14
C ALA A 128 -14.70 -1.93 7.43
N ARG A 129 -15.45 -3.02 7.62
CA ARG A 129 -16.89 -2.98 7.91
C ARG A 129 -17.24 -3.72 9.19
N LEU A 130 -18.10 -3.10 10.01
CA LEU A 130 -18.81 -3.77 11.09
C LEU A 130 -20.26 -3.99 10.63
N GLY A 131 -20.58 -5.26 10.32
CA GLY A 131 -21.75 -5.57 9.50
C GLY A 131 -21.60 -4.93 8.11
N GLU A 132 -22.60 -4.15 7.71
CA GLU A 132 -22.58 -3.43 6.42
C GLU A 132 -21.98 -2.01 6.53
N ARG A 133 -21.82 -1.48 7.75
CA ARG A 133 -21.37 -0.11 7.95
C ARG A 133 -19.84 -0.03 7.79
N PRO A 134 -19.33 0.80 6.86
CA PRO A 134 -17.90 1.08 6.81
C PRO A 134 -17.49 1.96 7.98
N VAL A 135 -16.36 1.64 8.60
CA VAL A 135 -15.86 2.30 9.82
C VAL A 135 -14.42 2.79 9.70
N MET A 136 -13.69 2.26 8.72
CA MET A 136 -12.37 2.75 8.33
C MET A 136 -12.13 2.37 6.86
N ALA A 137 -11.34 3.15 6.15
CA ALA A 137 -10.91 2.79 4.81
C ALA A 137 -9.49 3.26 4.52
N ILE A 138 -8.85 2.63 3.55
CA ILE A 138 -7.67 3.14 2.84
C ILE A 138 -8.12 3.38 1.41
N VAL A 139 -7.85 4.56 0.89
CA VAL A 139 -8.03 4.90 -0.52
C VAL A 139 -6.66 5.16 -1.11
N THR A 140 -6.31 4.47 -2.19
CA THR A 140 -5.04 4.67 -2.88
C THR A 140 -5.21 5.73 -3.97
N GLU A 141 -4.38 6.75 -3.91
CA GLU A 141 -4.29 7.82 -4.89
C GLU A 141 -2.98 7.68 -5.67
N PHE A 142 -3.11 7.51 -6.98
CA PHE A 142 -2.00 7.26 -7.91
C PHE A 142 -1.48 8.58 -8.48
N TRP A 143 -0.84 9.40 -7.64
CA TRP A 143 -0.36 10.72 -8.05
C TRP A 143 0.79 10.69 -9.06
N VAL A 144 1.51 9.56 -9.13
CA VAL A 144 2.47 9.23 -10.20
C VAL A 144 1.92 9.38 -11.61
N SER A 145 0.62 9.18 -11.82
CA SER A 145 0.02 9.28 -13.16
C SER A 145 -0.47 10.68 -13.50
N ALA A 146 -0.45 11.60 -12.54
CA ALA A 146 -1.18 12.85 -12.60
C ALA A 146 -0.32 14.11 -12.37
N GLY A 147 0.81 13.98 -11.66
CA GLY A 147 1.60 15.13 -11.23
C GLY A 147 0.83 15.99 -10.22
N GLY A 148 0.73 15.50 -8.98
CA GLY A 148 0.08 16.23 -7.88
C GLY A 148 0.90 17.40 -7.34
N PRO A 149 0.32 18.27 -6.49
CA PRO A 149 1.12 19.24 -5.74
C PRO A 149 2.00 18.50 -4.72
N ARG A 150 3.12 19.11 -4.31
CA ARG A 150 3.88 18.62 -3.15
C ARG A 150 2.95 18.60 -1.91
N PRO A 151 3.04 17.58 -1.04
CA PRO A 151 3.99 16.46 -1.08
C PRO A 151 3.56 15.28 -1.96
N TYR A 152 2.40 15.30 -2.61
CA TYR A 152 1.82 14.16 -3.31
C TYR A 152 2.41 13.88 -4.70
N ALA A 153 3.10 14.83 -5.31
CA ALA A 153 3.76 14.66 -6.62
C ALA A 153 4.55 13.34 -6.68
N ASP A 154 4.36 12.56 -7.75
CA ASP A 154 5.12 11.33 -8.02
C ASP A 154 5.07 10.26 -6.90
N SER A 155 3.94 10.20 -6.18
CA SER A 155 3.75 9.29 -5.06
C SER A 155 2.65 8.24 -5.28
N TYR A 156 2.76 7.13 -4.54
CA TYR A 156 1.59 6.37 -4.12
C TYR A 156 1.14 6.95 -2.77
N THR A 157 -0.06 7.55 -2.75
CA THR A 157 -0.61 8.11 -1.52
C THR A 157 -1.73 7.22 -0.99
N TYR A 158 -1.62 6.80 0.26
CA TYR A 158 -2.61 5.99 0.95
C TYR A 158 -3.38 6.84 1.94
N SER A 159 -4.62 7.16 1.60
CA SER A 159 -5.54 7.94 2.42
C SER A 159 -6.26 7.05 3.41
N VAL A 160 -5.80 7.06 4.67
CA VAL A 160 -6.44 6.36 5.77
C VAL A 160 -7.58 7.23 6.32
N LEU A 161 -8.81 6.78 6.08
CA LEU A 161 -10.05 7.49 6.39
C LEU A 161 -10.74 6.91 7.62
N SER A 162 -11.16 7.79 8.53
CA SER A 162 -11.88 7.42 9.76
C SER A 162 -12.79 8.54 10.26
N ASP A 163 -13.63 8.25 11.25
CA ASP A 163 -14.41 9.24 12.00
C ASP A 163 -13.61 9.86 13.17
N ARG A 164 -12.48 9.25 13.54
CA ARG A 164 -11.56 9.69 14.60
C ARG A 164 -10.16 10.03 14.07
N ARG A 165 -9.38 10.76 14.87
CA ARG A 165 -7.96 11.04 14.55
C ARG A 165 -7.14 9.77 14.74
N LEU A 166 -6.31 9.43 13.75
CA LEU A 166 -5.49 8.22 13.75
C LEU A 166 -3.99 8.49 13.60
N GLY A 167 -3.57 9.73 13.38
CA GLY A 167 -2.20 10.07 12.99
C GLY A 167 -1.13 9.49 13.91
N ASP A 168 -1.22 9.77 15.21
CA ASP A 168 -0.25 9.26 16.20
C ASP A 168 -0.28 7.73 16.29
N ALA A 169 -1.47 7.14 16.29
CA ALA A 169 -1.63 5.68 16.38
C ALA A 169 -1.05 4.98 15.15
N LEU A 170 -1.27 5.53 13.95
CA LEU A 170 -0.74 5.00 12.70
C LEU A 170 0.78 5.12 12.64
N ARG A 171 1.33 6.29 12.99
CA ARG A 171 2.79 6.49 13.04
C ARG A 171 3.45 5.54 14.03
N ALA A 172 2.91 5.42 15.23
CA ALA A 172 3.42 4.49 16.24
C ALA A 172 3.34 3.03 15.77
N PHE A 173 2.25 2.65 15.10
CA PHE A 173 2.09 1.32 14.55
C PHE A 173 3.15 1.01 13.48
N LEU A 174 3.37 1.92 12.53
CA LEU A 174 4.38 1.75 11.48
C LEU A 174 5.81 1.75 12.06
N ALA A 175 6.11 2.62 13.02
CA ALA A 175 7.43 2.67 13.66
C ALA A 175 7.77 1.39 14.46
N ALA A 176 6.77 0.63 14.91
CA ALA A 176 6.96 -0.63 15.61
C ALA A 176 7.18 -1.84 14.68
N ARG A 177 7.10 -1.65 13.36
CA ARG A 177 7.26 -2.72 12.38
C ARG A 177 8.75 -3.06 12.18
N PRO A 178 9.11 -4.35 11.99
CA PRO A 178 10.47 -4.72 11.59
C PRO A 178 10.94 -4.01 10.31
N GLU A 179 10.00 -3.73 9.41
CA GLU A 179 10.26 -3.04 8.15
C GLU A 179 10.55 -1.54 8.30
N ALA A 180 10.37 -0.96 9.49
CA ALA A 180 10.52 0.48 9.72
C ALA A 180 11.94 1.01 9.43
N GLU A 181 12.97 0.17 9.56
CA GLU A 181 14.36 0.55 9.29
C GLU A 181 14.61 1.00 7.85
N ARG A 182 13.76 0.60 6.90
CA ARG A 182 13.85 1.01 5.49
C ARG A 182 12.96 2.20 5.14
N TRP A 183 12.12 2.66 6.07
CA TRP A 183 11.22 3.78 5.85
C TRP A 183 11.85 5.06 6.39
N ILE A 184 12.26 5.92 5.48
CA ILE A 184 12.78 7.25 5.83
C ILE A 184 11.56 8.14 6.07
N VAL A 185 11.19 8.30 7.34
CA VAL A 185 10.03 9.10 7.74
C VAL A 185 10.40 10.57 7.74
N THR A 186 9.75 11.35 6.87
CA THR A 186 9.87 12.82 6.90
C THR A 186 8.94 13.40 7.98
N PRO A 187 9.24 14.62 8.48
CA PRO A 187 8.35 15.33 9.40
C PRO A 187 6.93 15.49 8.82
N ALA A 188 5.91 15.23 9.63
CA ALA A 188 4.52 15.38 9.21
C ALA A 188 4.23 16.83 8.77
N VAL A 189 3.58 16.97 7.62
CA VAL A 189 3.12 18.28 7.11
C VAL A 189 1.65 18.44 7.49
N LEU A 190 1.32 19.55 8.16
CA LEU A 190 -0.06 19.89 8.49
C LEU A 190 -0.72 20.65 7.32
N ASP A 191 -1.85 20.13 6.87
CA ASP A 191 -2.85 20.68 5.93
C ASP A 191 -2.39 21.79 4.95
N HIS A 192 -2.19 21.41 3.68
CA HIS A 192 -2.46 22.29 2.55
C HIS A 192 -3.64 21.70 1.76
N PRO A 193 -4.73 22.46 1.51
CA PRO A 193 -5.82 21.98 0.69
C PRO A 193 -5.31 21.72 -0.73
N VAL A 194 -5.45 20.48 -1.20
CA VAL A 194 -5.20 20.13 -2.61
C VAL A 194 -6.38 20.67 -3.41
N ALA A 195 -6.20 21.81 -4.06
CA ALA A 195 -7.11 22.32 -5.06
C ALA A 195 -6.81 21.64 -6.41
N GLU A 196 -7.80 20.87 -6.90
CA GLU A 196 -8.05 20.44 -8.29
C GLU A 196 -7.25 19.30 -8.95
N ASP A 197 -8.02 18.22 -9.19
CA ASP A 197 -8.28 17.41 -10.39
C ASP A 197 -7.18 17.05 -11.43
N PRO A 198 -6.87 15.75 -11.55
CA PRO A 198 -6.45 15.12 -12.78
C PRO A 198 -7.41 13.99 -13.20
N ALA A 199 -7.87 14.05 -14.44
CA ALA A 199 -8.84 13.14 -15.01
C ALA A 199 -8.30 11.71 -15.26
N ARG A 200 -9.18 10.72 -15.07
CA ARG A 200 -9.35 9.45 -15.83
C ARG A 200 -8.08 8.74 -16.37
N GLN A 201 -7.81 7.51 -15.91
CA GLN A 201 -7.54 6.27 -16.72
C GLN A 201 -7.10 5.11 -15.79
N ARG A 202 -7.83 3.96 -15.67
CA ARG A 202 -7.80 2.69 -16.47
C ARG A 202 -6.40 2.03 -16.42
N SER A 203 -6.17 0.79 -16.00
CA SER A 203 -6.97 -0.42 -15.73
C SER A 203 -6.17 -1.36 -14.80
N GLY A 204 -6.75 -1.82 -13.68
CA GLY A 204 -6.08 -2.72 -12.73
C GLY A 204 -5.96 -4.17 -13.23
N TRP A 205 -4.90 -4.85 -12.80
CA TRP A 205 -4.53 -6.21 -13.19
C TRP A 205 -5.55 -7.29 -12.77
N LEU A 206 -6.43 -7.00 -11.79
CA LEU A 206 -7.48 -7.93 -11.34
C LEU A 206 -8.47 -8.30 -12.46
N GLY A 207 -8.64 -7.45 -13.48
CA GLY A 207 -9.42 -7.79 -14.68
C GLY A 207 -8.81 -8.90 -15.54
N ARG A 208 -7.53 -9.25 -15.36
CA ARG A 208 -6.83 -10.29 -16.15
C ARG A 208 -6.83 -11.67 -15.49
N LEU A 209 -7.12 -11.77 -14.20
CA LEU A 209 -7.14 -13.06 -13.48
C LEU A 209 -8.52 -13.71 -13.43
N PHE A 210 -9.58 -12.94 -13.64
CA PHE A 210 -10.96 -13.39 -13.50
C PHE A 210 -11.84 -12.97 -14.70
N GLY A 211 -11.21 -12.63 -15.83
CA GLY A 211 -11.84 -12.32 -17.11
C GLY A 211 -11.69 -13.47 -18.11
#